data_AF-A0A7X5SBF5-F1
#
_entry.id   AF-A0A7X5SBF5-F1
#
_cell.length_a   1.000
_cell.length_b   1.000
_cell.length_c   1.000
_cell.angle_alpha   90.00
_cell.angle_beta   90.00
_cell.angle_gamma   90.00
#
_symmetry.space_group_name_H-M   'P 1'
#
loop_
_entity.id
_entity.type
_entity.pdbx_description
1 polymer ?
#
loop_
_entity_poly.entity_id
_entity_poly.type
_entity_poly.pdbx_seq_one_letter_code
_entity_poly.pdbx_strand_id
1 'polypeptide(L)'
;FTPGLNEDLAATMVWGTQQTNLFPGAKVQGVYGMWYGKGPGVDRSGDVFKHGNAAGTSPYGGVLALAADDHACRSSTLPHGSEEEFVSAMMPILNPAGVQDILDMGLLGWAMSRYTGRWVGFKTIAETVESSASVDVDPFARSIVLPEDFALPPGGLSIRWPDPPVDQ
;
A
#
# COMPACT_ATOMS: atom_id res chain seq x y z
N PHE A 1 -7.71 -9.34 -10.29
CA PHE A 1 -6.24 -9.40 -10.38
C PHE A 1 -5.83 -8.98 -11.78
N THR A 2 -4.81 -8.13 -11.89
CA THR A 2 -4.29 -7.65 -13.18
C THR A 2 -2.77 -7.82 -13.18
N PRO A 3 -2.19 -8.63 -14.07
CA PRO A 3 -0.74 -8.80 -14.14
C PRO A 3 -0.06 -7.53 -14.68
N GLY A 4 1.02 -7.08 -14.03
CA GLY A 4 1.73 -5.86 -14.42
C GLY A 4 2.93 -6.05 -15.35
N LEU A 5 3.10 -7.20 -16.01
CA LEU A 5 4.30 -7.62 -16.77
C LEU A 5 5.57 -7.77 -15.90
N ASN A 6 5.90 -6.78 -15.08
CA ASN A 6 6.87 -6.82 -14.00
C ASN A 6 6.35 -6.02 -12.80
N GLU A 7 7.10 -6.02 -11.70
CA GLU A 7 6.72 -5.38 -10.45
C GLU A 7 6.66 -3.85 -10.55
N ASP A 8 7.56 -3.23 -11.31
CA ASP A 8 7.65 -1.77 -11.48
C ASP A 8 6.47 -1.21 -12.28
N LEU A 9 6.12 -1.88 -13.37
CA LEU A 9 4.94 -1.58 -14.17
C LEU A 9 3.65 -1.89 -13.39
N ALA A 10 3.63 -2.97 -12.59
CA ALA A 10 2.51 -3.22 -11.68
C ALA A 10 2.33 -2.08 -10.66
N ALA A 11 3.42 -1.59 -10.08
CA ALA A 11 3.39 -0.46 -9.15
C ALA A 11 2.88 0.79 -9.85
N THR A 12 3.36 1.05 -11.08
CA THR A 12 2.93 2.19 -11.89
C THR A 12 1.43 2.12 -12.21
N MET A 13 0.92 0.94 -12.52
CA MET A 13 -0.52 0.72 -12.72
C MET A 13 -1.31 1.05 -11.45
N VAL A 14 -0.85 0.59 -10.29
CA VAL A 14 -1.47 0.90 -9.00
C VAL A 14 -1.45 2.40 -8.72
N TRP A 15 -0.35 3.09 -9.01
CA TRP A 15 -0.30 4.56 -8.89
C TRP A 15 -1.31 5.25 -9.81
N GLY A 16 -1.44 4.80 -11.06
CA GLY A 16 -2.45 5.30 -12.00
C GLY A 16 -3.88 5.16 -11.47
N THR A 17 -4.18 4.13 -10.68
CA THR A 17 -5.52 3.99 -10.08
C THR A 17 -5.89 5.12 -9.11
N GLN A 18 -4.89 5.73 -8.46
CA GLN A 18 -5.09 6.83 -7.52
C GLN A 18 -5.36 8.16 -8.23
N GLN A 19 -5.10 8.24 -9.53
CA GLN A 19 -5.31 9.43 -10.37
C GLN A 19 -6.68 9.47 -11.06
N THR A 20 -7.52 8.42 -10.87
CA THR A 20 -8.77 8.22 -11.61
C THR A 20 -9.73 9.41 -11.59
N ASN A 21 -9.77 10.19 -10.51
CA ASN A 21 -10.66 11.35 -10.36
C ASN A 21 -9.98 12.70 -10.60
N LEU A 22 -8.73 12.71 -11.07
CA LEU A 22 -8.05 13.95 -11.49
C LEU A 22 -8.55 14.44 -12.86
N PHE A 23 -9.20 13.56 -13.63
CA PHE A 23 -9.70 13.84 -14.97
C PHE A 23 -11.18 13.41 -15.10
N PRO A 24 -11.96 14.07 -15.99
CA PRO A 24 -13.33 13.66 -16.24
C PRO A 24 -13.41 12.24 -16.84
N GLY A 25 -14.48 11.51 -16.53
CA GLY A 25 -14.75 10.17 -17.07
C GLY A 25 -14.50 9.01 -16.11
N ALA A 26 -14.17 9.29 -14.84
CA ALA A 26 -14.11 8.28 -13.80
C ALA A 26 -15.45 7.54 -13.67
N LYS A 27 -15.40 6.20 -13.59
CA LYS A 27 -16.59 5.34 -13.39
C LYS A 27 -16.83 4.96 -11.93
N VAL A 28 -15.89 5.32 -11.05
CA VAL A 28 -15.87 4.99 -9.63
C VAL A 28 -15.33 6.17 -8.84
N GLN A 29 -15.73 6.30 -7.57
CA GLN A 29 -15.28 7.38 -6.69
C GLN A 29 -13.81 7.24 -6.25
N GLY A 30 -13.28 6.02 -6.25
CA GLY A 30 -11.90 5.73 -5.89
C GLY A 30 -11.60 4.24 -6.12
N VAL A 31 -10.33 3.87 -6.04
CA VAL A 31 -9.85 2.51 -6.24
C VAL A 31 -8.93 2.12 -5.10
N TYR A 32 -9.22 0.99 -4.46
CA TYR A 32 -8.27 0.34 -3.55
C TYR A 32 -7.22 -0.38 -4.37
N GLY A 33 -5.97 0.06 -4.24
CA GLY A 33 -4.81 -0.53 -4.88
C GLY A 33 -4.18 -1.60 -4.00
N MET A 34 -3.81 -2.72 -4.61
CA MET A 34 -2.95 -3.72 -3.99
C MET A 34 -1.85 -4.09 -4.97
N TRP A 35 -0.61 -3.99 -4.51
CA TRP A 35 0.58 -4.40 -5.24
C TRP A 35 1.26 -5.55 -4.51
N TYR A 36 1.94 -6.42 -5.24
CA TYR A 36 2.71 -7.52 -4.66
C TYR A 36 4.06 -7.65 -5.36
N GLY A 37 5.11 -7.84 -4.58
CA GLY A 37 6.43 -8.19 -5.07
C GLY A 37 7.26 -8.90 -4.01
N LYS A 38 8.21 -9.72 -4.47
CA LYS A 38 9.31 -10.21 -3.62
C LYS A 38 10.41 -9.15 -3.53
N GLY A 39 11.36 -9.34 -2.61
CA GLY A 39 12.49 -8.42 -2.37
C GLY A 39 13.05 -7.69 -3.60
N PRO A 40 13.60 -8.39 -4.61
CA PRO A 40 14.14 -7.73 -5.81
C PRO A 40 13.13 -6.88 -6.60
N GLY A 41 11.84 -7.22 -6.51
CA GLY A 41 10.74 -6.44 -7.08
C GLY A 41 10.43 -5.19 -6.25
N VAL A 42 10.55 -5.26 -4.93
CA VAL A 42 10.45 -4.10 -4.02
C VAL A 42 11.61 -3.13 -4.33
N ASP A 43 12.84 -3.63 -4.40
CA ASP A 43 14.04 -2.84 -4.73
C ASP A 43 13.85 -2.10 -6.06
N ARG A 44 13.43 -2.82 -7.10
CA ARG A 44 13.24 -2.27 -8.44
C ARG A 44 12.14 -1.20 -8.48
N SER A 45 11.08 -1.36 -7.68
CA SER A 45 9.90 -0.48 -7.71
C SER A 45 10.05 0.77 -6.84
N GLY A 46 11.20 0.95 -6.17
CA GLY A 46 11.42 2.02 -5.21
C GLY A 46 11.19 3.44 -5.76
N ASP A 47 11.43 3.66 -7.06
CA ASP A 47 11.14 4.93 -7.72
C ASP A 47 9.63 5.24 -7.73
N VAL A 48 8.82 4.28 -8.19
CA VAL A 48 7.36 4.41 -8.22
C VAL A 48 6.79 4.54 -6.82
N PHE A 49 7.36 3.84 -5.83
CA PHE A 49 6.96 4.03 -4.43
C PHE A 49 7.19 5.46 -3.96
N LYS A 50 8.37 6.04 -4.22
CA LYS A 50 8.66 7.44 -3.86
C LYS A 50 7.72 8.41 -4.55
N HIS A 51 7.50 8.23 -5.85
CA HIS A 51 6.61 9.09 -6.64
C HIS A 51 5.15 8.96 -6.23
N GLY A 52 4.64 7.74 -6.08
CA GLY A 52 3.28 7.47 -5.64
C GLY A 52 3.02 7.96 -4.23
N ASN A 53 4.00 7.81 -3.33
CA ASN A 53 3.89 8.24 -1.95
C ASN A 53 4.02 9.76 -1.82
N ALA A 54 4.87 10.41 -2.61
CA ALA A 54 4.97 11.87 -2.68
C ALA A 54 3.71 12.50 -3.29
N ALA A 55 3.17 11.89 -4.35
CA ALA A 55 1.95 12.36 -4.99
C ALA A 55 0.70 12.19 -4.10
N GLY A 56 0.70 11.15 -3.27
CA GLY A 56 -0.41 10.84 -2.40
C GLY A 56 -1.40 9.83 -3.01
N THR A 57 -2.31 9.32 -2.17
CA THR A 57 -3.42 8.45 -2.60
C THR A 57 -4.70 9.25 -2.83
N SER A 58 -5.69 8.64 -3.49
CA SER A 58 -7.02 9.25 -3.66
C SER A 58 -7.75 9.35 -2.31
N PRO A 59 -8.56 10.40 -2.05
CA PRO A 59 -9.36 10.51 -0.82
C PRO A 59 -10.41 9.39 -0.66
N TYR A 60 -10.73 8.68 -1.74
CA TYR A 60 -11.64 7.52 -1.73
C TYR A 60 -10.93 6.22 -2.12
N GLY A 61 -9.59 6.23 -2.21
CA GLY A 61 -8.76 5.09 -2.59
C GLY A 61 -7.95 4.55 -1.43
N GLY A 62 -6.65 4.39 -1.64
CA GLY A 62 -5.69 3.79 -0.72
C GLY A 62 -4.91 2.66 -1.39
N VAL A 63 -3.65 2.48 -0.98
CA VAL A 63 -2.72 1.51 -1.58
C VAL A 63 -2.03 0.69 -0.52
N LEU A 64 -2.04 -0.63 -0.70
CA LEU A 64 -1.29 -1.60 0.08
C LEU A 64 -0.22 -2.26 -0.80
N ALA A 65 1.05 -2.16 -0.40
CA ALA A 65 2.18 -2.76 -1.11
C ALA A 65 2.70 -3.97 -0.34
N LEU A 66 2.37 -5.17 -0.81
CA LEU A 66 2.73 -6.43 -0.17
C LEU A 66 4.17 -6.79 -0.54
N ALA A 67 5.05 -6.80 0.44
CA ALA A 67 6.40 -7.33 0.31
C ALA A 67 6.45 -8.76 0.83
N ALA A 68 6.66 -9.71 -0.07
CA ALA A 68 6.88 -11.11 0.28
C ALA A 68 8.36 -11.35 0.59
N ASP A 69 8.71 -11.15 1.86
CA ASP A 69 10.04 -11.35 2.41
C ASP A 69 10.32 -12.85 2.66
N ASP A 70 11.55 -13.24 2.37
CA ASP A 70 12.06 -14.59 2.55
C ASP A 70 13.44 -14.49 3.23
N HIS A 71 13.44 -14.39 4.56
CA HIS A 71 14.66 -14.27 5.34
C HIS A 71 15.55 -15.51 5.26
N ALA A 72 14.94 -16.68 5.01
CA ALA A 72 15.63 -17.97 4.96
C ALA A 72 16.11 -18.35 3.54
N CYS A 73 15.85 -17.51 2.53
CA CYS A 73 16.17 -17.75 1.12
C CYS A 73 15.68 -19.10 0.60
N ARG A 74 14.53 -19.60 1.08
CA ARG A 74 14.04 -20.91 0.62
C ARG A 74 13.67 -20.91 -0.84
N SER A 75 13.21 -19.77 -1.34
CA SER A 75 12.67 -19.58 -2.69
C SER A 75 13.18 -18.31 -3.37
N SER A 76 14.17 -17.65 -2.75
CA SER A 76 14.75 -16.38 -3.18
C SER A 76 16.25 -16.53 -3.42
N THR A 77 16.80 -15.71 -4.31
CA THR A 77 18.25 -15.71 -4.62
C THR A 77 19.08 -15.06 -3.52
N LEU A 78 18.47 -14.20 -2.70
CA LEU A 78 19.09 -13.49 -1.58
C LEU A 78 18.13 -13.44 -0.38
N PRO A 79 18.65 -13.37 0.86
CA PRO A 79 17.84 -13.07 2.03
C PRO A 79 17.39 -11.62 1.92
N HIS A 80 16.11 -11.38 2.20
CA HIS A 80 15.54 -10.06 1.99
C HIS A 80 14.60 -9.66 3.11
N GLY A 81 14.70 -8.40 3.55
CA GLY A 81 13.76 -7.72 4.44
C GLY A 81 13.44 -6.34 3.87
N SER A 82 12.19 -6.14 3.45
CA SER A 82 11.74 -4.97 2.67
C SER A 82 11.49 -3.69 3.48
N GLU A 83 11.68 -3.71 4.80
CA GLU A 83 11.33 -2.57 5.64
C GLU A 83 12.16 -1.33 5.33
N GLU A 84 13.46 -1.46 5.09
CA GLU A 84 14.33 -0.31 4.85
C GLU A 84 14.03 0.36 3.51
N GLU A 85 13.61 -0.42 2.50
CA GLU A 85 13.17 0.07 1.19
C GLU A 85 11.88 0.89 1.34
N PHE A 86 10.92 0.41 2.13
CA PHE A 86 9.70 1.16 2.43
C PHE A 86 9.99 2.42 3.25
N VAL A 87 10.88 2.36 4.24
CA VAL A 87 11.33 3.55 4.99
C VAL A 87 11.99 4.57 4.05
N SER A 88 12.84 4.13 3.13
CA SER A 88 13.48 4.97 2.11
C SER A 88 12.45 5.64 1.18
N ALA A 89 11.30 5.00 0.96
CA ALA A 89 10.17 5.57 0.24
C ALA A 89 9.21 6.39 1.12
N MET A 90 9.49 6.56 2.42
CA MET A 90 8.63 7.22 3.42
C MET A 90 7.26 6.56 3.60
N MET A 91 7.18 5.25 3.39
CA MET A 91 5.95 4.48 3.53
C MET A 91 5.81 3.93 4.95
N PRO A 92 4.65 4.11 5.62
CA PRO A 92 4.33 3.36 6.84
C PRO A 92 4.31 1.85 6.55
N ILE A 93 4.67 1.04 7.55
CA ILE A 93 4.81 -0.42 7.38
C ILE A 93 3.94 -1.12 8.42
N LEU A 94 3.13 -2.07 7.95
CA LEU A 94 2.42 -3.03 8.80
C LEU A 94 3.08 -4.40 8.68
N ASN A 95 3.24 -5.08 9.82
CA ASN A 95 3.83 -6.41 9.92
C ASN A 95 2.88 -7.34 10.69
N PRO A 96 1.93 -8.00 10.00
CA PRO A 96 1.00 -8.94 10.61
C PRO A 96 1.70 -10.15 11.23
N ALA A 97 1.29 -10.55 12.43
CA ALA A 97 1.88 -11.68 13.12
C ALA A 97 1.16 -13.02 12.87
N GLY A 98 0.05 -13.02 12.12
CA GLY A 98 -0.77 -14.20 11.88
C GLY A 98 -1.77 -14.04 10.73
N VAL A 99 -2.46 -15.13 10.38
CA VAL A 99 -3.47 -15.14 9.29
C VAL A 99 -4.63 -14.18 9.58
N GLN A 100 -5.09 -14.10 10.83
CA GLN A 100 -6.13 -13.16 11.24
C GLN A 100 -5.66 -11.71 11.08
N ASP A 101 -4.43 -11.40 11.52
CA ASP A 101 -3.84 -10.07 11.39
C ASP A 101 -3.72 -9.65 9.93
N ILE A 102 -3.48 -10.57 8.99
CA ILE A 102 -3.44 -10.23 7.55
C ILE A 102 -4.76 -9.59 7.10
N LEU A 103 -5.89 -10.15 7.53
CA LEU A 103 -7.22 -9.63 7.20
C LEU A 103 -7.46 -8.29 7.89
N ASP A 104 -7.20 -8.24 9.19
CA ASP A 104 -7.52 -7.09 10.03
C ASP A 104 -6.64 -5.88 9.71
N MET A 105 -5.33 -6.11 9.61
CA MET A 105 -4.35 -5.08 9.28
C MET A 105 -4.42 -4.72 7.79
N GLY A 106 -4.88 -5.60 6.91
CA GLY A 106 -5.10 -5.25 5.50
C GLY A 106 -6.16 -4.16 5.34
N LEU A 107 -7.30 -4.32 6.03
CA LEU A 107 -8.35 -3.29 6.08
C LEU A 107 -7.85 -2.01 6.74
N LEU A 108 -7.13 -2.12 7.86
CA LEU A 108 -6.48 -1.00 8.52
C LEU A 108 -5.49 -0.27 7.60
N GLY A 109 -4.71 -1.02 6.81
CA GLY A 109 -3.69 -0.50 5.90
C GLY A 109 -4.29 0.36 4.80
N TRP A 110 -5.40 -0.05 4.18
CA TRP A 110 -6.11 0.81 3.23
C TRP A 110 -6.70 2.06 3.87
N ALA A 111 -7.28 1.94 5.07
CA ALA A 111 -7.81 3.10 5.78
C ALA A 111 -6.71 4.09 6.18
N MET A 112 -5.58 3.58 6.70
CA MET A 112 -4.38 4.35 7.02
C MET A 112 -3.80 5.02 5.78
N SER A 113 -3.71 4.29 4.67
CA SER A 113 -3.23 4.82 3.39
C SER A 113 -4.08 5.99 2.89
N ARG A 114 -5.40 5.86 2.98
CA ARG A 114 -6.34 6.93 2.61
C ARG A 114 -6.22 8.14 3.53
N TYR A 115 -6.19 7.91 4.84
CA TYR A 115 -6.14 8.98 5.83
C TYR A 115 -4.84 9.79 5.72
N THR A 116 -3.71 9.11 5.58
CA THR A 116 -2.38 9.75 5.52
C THR A 116 -2.01 10.26 4.14
N GLY A 117 -2.73 9.87 3.09
CA GLY A 117 -2.31 10.04 1.71
C GLY A 117 -1.12 9.14 1.32
N ARG A 118 -0.55 8.34 2.22
CA ARG A 118 0.66 7.55 1.94
C ARG A 118 0.33 6.16 1.44
N TRP A 119 1.27 5.53 0.74
CA TRP A 119 1.19 4.09 0.46
C TRP A 119 1.63 3.33 1.69
N VAL A 120 0.97 2.22 2.01
CA VAL A 120 1.31 1.40 3.18
C VAL A 120 2.02 0.14 2.73
N GLY A 121 3.27 -0.02 3.17
CA GLY A 121 4.01 -1.27 3.06
C GLY A 121 3.37 -2.33 3.96
N PHE A 122 3.25 -3.54 3.45
CA PHE A 122 2.64 -4.65 4.15
C PHE A 122 3.55 -5.86 4.07
N LYS A 123 4.30 -6.09 5.14
CA LYS A 123 5.25 -7.18 5.20
C LYS A 123 4.52 -8.51 5.30
N THR A 124 4.93 -9.46 4.47
CA THR A 124 4.49 -10.84 4.59
C THR A 124 5.71 -11.74 4.55
N ILE A 125 5.73 -12.74 5.44
CA ILE A 125 6.78 -13.76 5.50
C ILE A 125 6.15 -15.13 5.28
N ALA A 126 6.94 -16.06 4.75
CA ALA A 126 6.48 -17.42 4.46
C ALA A 126 5.86 -18.09 5.70
N GLU A 127 6.46 -17.89 6.88
CA GLU A 127 5.98 -18.44 8.16
C GLU A 127 4.54 -18.05 8.49
N THR A 128 4.13 -16.84 8.11
CA THR A 128 2.76 -16.35 8.34
C THR A 128 1.82 -16.77 7.21
N VAL A 129 2.26 -16.62 5.95
CA VAL A 129 1.41 -16.79 4.76
C VAL A 129 1.15 -18.27 4.44
N GLU A 130 2.12 -19.15 4.69
CA GLU A 130 2.00 -20.60 4.45
C GLU A 130 1.37 -21.34 5.63
N SER A 131 1.00 -20.61 6.69
CA SER A 131 0.30 -21.19 7.84
C SER A 131 -1.18 -21.44 7.55
N SER A 132 -1.82 -22.26 8.38
CA SER A 132 -3.26 -22.52 8.32
C SER A 132 -3.90 -22.21 9.67
N ALA A 133 -4.97 -21.43 9.65
CA ALA A 133 -5.74 -21.07 10.84
C ALA A 133 -7.22 -20.90 10.48
N SER A 134 -8.11 -21.14 11.45
CA SER A 134 -9.48 -20.62 11.38
C SER A 134 -9.44 -19.13 11.66
N VAL A 135 -10.17 -18.35 10.86
CA VAL A 135 -10.23 -16.90 10.97
C VAL A 135 -11.67 -16.43 11.03
N ASP A 136 -11.88 -15.31 11.70
CA ASP A 136 -13.14 -14.57 11.65
C ASP A 136 -13.13 -13.67 10.41
N VAL A 137 -14.23 -13.71 9.65
CA VAL A 137 -14.41 -13.02 8.37
C VAL A 137 -15.66 -12.14 8.36
N ASP A 138 -16.25 -11.84 9.53
CA ASP A 138 -17.36 -10.89 9.61
C ASP A 138 -16.90 -9.49 9.14
N PRO A 139 -17.42 -8.98 8.00
CA PRO A 139 -17.02 -7.68 7.46
C PRO A 139 -17.45 -6.51 8.35
N PHE A 140 -18.31 -6.73 9.33
CA PHE A 140 -18.81 -5.71 10.27
C PHE A 140 -18.22 -5.83 11.67
N ALA A 141 -17.36 -6.83 11.93
CA ALA A 141 -16.77 -7.04 13.25
C ALA A 141 -15.83 -5.90 13.68
N ARG A 142 -15.36 -5.06 12.74
CA ARG A 142 -14.40 -3.99 13.01
C ARG A 142 -14.88 -2.65 12.50
N SER A 143 -14.75 -1.64 13.36
CA SER A 143 -14.90 -0.23 13.00
C SER A 143 -13.52 0.43 13.07
N ILE A 144 -13.06 0.98 11.94
CA ILE A 144 -11.82 1.74 11.89
C ILE A 144 -12.14 3.19 12.23
N VAL A 145 -11.62 3.65 13.37
CA VAL A 145 -11.77 5.03 13.83
C VAL A 145 -10.65 5.86 13.23
N LEU A 146 -11.01 6.97 12.58
CA LEU A 146 -10.04 7.93 12.07
C LEU A 146 -9.63 8.92 13.17
N PRO A 147 -8.37 9.35 13.24
CA PRO A 147 -7.97 10.41 14.15
C PRO A 147 -8.69 11.74 13.82
N GLU A 148 -9.14 12.46 14.85
CA GLU A 148 -9.85 13.75 14.72
C GLU A 148 -9.02 14.92 15.29
N ASP A 149 -7.87 14.63 15.89
CA ASP A 149 -7.01 15.58 16.62
C ASP A 149 -5.87 16.15 15.76
N PHE A 150 -5.90 15.90 14.45
CA PHE A 150 -4.89 16.39 13.50
C PHE A 150 -5.47 17.46 12.57
N ALA A 151 -4.88 18.66 12.60
CA ALA A 151 -5.24 19.72 11.66
C ALA A 151 -4.60 19.44 10.29
N LEU A 152 -5.43 19.09 9.30
CA LEU A 152 -4.97 18.85 7.93
C LEU A 152 -4.42 20.13 7.28
N PRO A 153 -3.38 20.03 6.43
CA PRO A 153 -2.90 21.18 5.66
C PRO A 153 -3.97 21.65 4.66
N PRO A 154 -3.88 22.92 4.18
CA PRO A 154 -4.71 23.39 3.09
C PRO A 154 -4.62 22.45 1.87
N GLY A 155 -5.78 22.03 1.33
CA GLY A 155 -5.83 21.06 0.22
C GLY A 155 -5.84 19.58 0.66
N GLY A 156 -5.48 19.27 1.91
CA GLY A 156 -5.44 17.91 2.45
C GLY A 156 -4.15 17.15 2.08
N LEU A 157 -4.18 15.83 2.22
CA LEU A 157 -3.00 14.95 2.01
C LEU A 157 -3.08 14.08 0.75
N SER A 158 -4.24 14.08 0.09
CA SER A 158 -4.50 13.23 -1.07
C SER A 158 -3.94 13.83 -2.35
N ILE A 159 -3.74 12.99 -3.37
CA ILE A 159 -3.28 13.42 -4.69
C ILE A 159 -4.20 14.45 -5.33
N ARG A 160 -3.60 15.48 -5.94
CA ARG A 160 -4.32 16.64 -6.48
C ARG A 160 -3.73 17.06 -7.82
N TRP A 161 -4.53 17.80 -8.57
CA TRP A 161 -4.13 18.47 -9.79
C TRP A 161 -4.79 19.85 -9.79
N PRO A 162 -4.10 20.93 -10.17
CA PRO A 162 -2.79 21.01 -10.82
C PRO A 162 -1.61 21.35 -9.88
N ASP A 163 -1.62 20.87 -8.63
CA ASP A 163 -0.58 21.18 -7.65
C ASP A 163 0.83 20.78 -8.15
N PRO A 164 1.84 21.67 -8.06
CA PRO A 164 3.22 21.29 -8.36
C PRO A 164 3.78 20.36 -7.28
N PRO A 165 4.86 19.58 -7.56
CA PRO A 165 5.39 18.59 -6.62
C PRO A 165 5.75 19.11 -5.22
N VAL A 166 6.06 20.41 -5.07
CA VAL A 166 6.38 21.03 -3.78
C VAL A 166 5.16 21.33 -2.90
N ASP A 167 3.99 21.43 -3.53
CA ASP A 167 2.72 21.74 -2.86
C ASP A 167 1.83 20.48 -2.74
N GLN A 168 2.36 19.31 -3.11
CA GLN A 168 1.66 18.04 -3.16
C GLN A 168 1.58 17.35 -1.80
#